data_AF-A0A151MYY3-F1
#
_entry.id   AF-A0A151MYY3-F1
#
_cell.length_a   1.000
_cell.length_b   1.000
_cell.length_c   1.000
_cell.angle_alpha   90.00
_cell.angle_beta   90.00
_cell.angle_gamma   90.00
#
_symmetry.space_group_name_H-M   'P 1'
#
loop_
_entity.id
_entity.type
_entity.pdbx_description
1 polymer ?
#
loop_
_entity_poly.entity_id
_entity_poly.type
_entity_poly.pdbx_seq_one_letter_code
_entity_poly.pdbx_strand_id
1 'polypeptide(L)'
;MAPPGLLRLGAPLAAATRWVHGWVPRAGVGEWRKRQGLAPSSAGYGPLRDLPDWSFADGRPAPPWKGQLRRQQENEDFARRVVTLSAELSQAKQRWEKQQEEAAQEQKRLQLQRWLQPKGGTLRGGGNKVP
;
A
#
# COMPACT_ATOMS: atom_id res chain seq x y z
N MET A 1 37.08 29.31 -63.36
CA MET A 1 37.21 27.90 -63.79
C MET A 1 36.88 27.03 -62.58
N ALA A 2 35.81 26.23 -62.66
CA ALA A 2 35.26 25.48 -61.52
C ALA A 2 36.07 24.20 -61.23
N PRO A 3 36.30 23.81 -59.96
CA PRO A 3 36.78 22.47 -59.66
C PRO A 3 35.63 21.44 -59.66
N PRO A 4 35.87 20.22 -60.17
CA PRO A 4 34.87 19.18 -60.37
C PRO A 4 34.62 18.28 -59.15
N GLY A 5 33.38 17.78 -59.04
CA GLY A 5 33.11 16.39 -58.66
C GLY A 5 33.00 16.04 -57.18
N LEU A 6 31.80 16.20 -56.60
CA LEU A 6 31.37 15.51 -55.39
C LEU A 6 31.25 13.99 -55.66
N LEU A 7 32.20 13.19 -55.18
CA LEU A 7 32.02 11.75 -55.03
C LEU A 7 31.53 11.45 -53.62
N ARG A 8 30.25 11.08 -53.54
CA ARG A 8 29.56 10.69 -52.30
C ARG A 8 30.01 9.27 -51.93
N LEU A 9 30.97 9.14 -51.02
CA LEU A 9 31.33 7.85 -50.43
C LEU A 9 30.18 7.35 -49.56
N GLY A 10 29.57 6.23 -49.96
CA GLY A 10 28.53 5.55 -49.21
C GLY A 10 29.07 5.05 -47.87
N ALA A 11 28.37 5.36 -46.78
CA ALA A 11 28.66 4.80 -45.47
C ALA A 11 28.37 3.28 -45.50
N PRO A 12 29.29 2.42 -45.01
CA PRO A 12 28.97 1.01 -44.87
C PRO A 12 27.91 0.87 -43.77
N LEU A 13 26.79 0.24 -44.11
CA LEU A 13 25.86 -0.32 -43.14
C LEU A 13 26.61 -1.42 -42.39
N ALA A 14 27.24 -1.06 -41.27
CA ALA A 14 27.76 -2.04 -40.33
C ALA A 14 26.57 -2.82 -39.76
N ALA A 15 26.30 -3.99 -40.35
CA ALA A 15 25.36 -4.96 -39.82
C ALA A 15 25.88 -5.41 -38.46
N ALA A 16 25.36 -4.80 -37.39
CA ALA A 16 25.61 -5.23 -36.03
C ALA A 16 25.00 -6.62 -35.85
N THR A 17 25.82 -7.66 -36.00
CA THR A 17 25.50 -9.02 -35.56
C THR A 17 25.37 -8.99 -34.05
N ARG A 18 24.13 -8.80 -33.59
CA ARG A 18 23.80 -8.81 -32.18
C ARG A 18 23.83 -10.25 -31.71
N TRP A 19 24.95 -10.65 -31.12
CA TRP A 19 25.13 -11.92 -30.44
C TRP A 19 24.00 -12.11 -29.41
N VAL A 20 23.07 -13.02 -29.68
CA VAL A 20 21.98 -13.35 -28.76
C VAL A 20 22.48 -14.46 -27.83
N HIS A 21 23.35 -14.09 -26.90
CA HIS A 21 23.71 -14.95 -25.78
C HIS A 21 23.33 -14.22 -24.49
N GLY A 22 22.25 -14.69 -23.86
CA GLY A 22 21.82 -14.18 -22.57
C GLY A 22 20.30 -14.18 -22.41
N TRP A 23 19.83 -14.95 -21.43
CA TRP A 23 18.50 -15.03 -20.83
C TRP A 23 18.01 -13.68 -20.25
N VAL A 24 18.08 -12.59 -21.01
CA VAL A 24 17.50 -11.32 -20.57
C VAL A 24 16.01 -11.36 -20.93
N PRO A 25 15.09 -11.39 -19.94
CA PRO A 25 13.68 -11.26 -20.24
C PRO A 25 13.48 -9.99 -21.05
N ARG A 26 12.73 -10.08 -22.15
CA ARG A 26 12.43 -8.94 -23.02
C ARG A 26 12.03 -7.73 -22.15
N ALA A 27 12.63 -6.58 -22.42
CA ALA A 27 12.23 -5.33 -21.81
C ALA A 27 10.69 -5.20 -21.93
N GLY A 28 10.01 -5.06 -20.79
CA GLY A 28 8.54 -4.98 -20.71
C GLY A 28 7.81 -6.22 -20.17
N VAL A 29 8.44 -7.41 -20.12
CA VAL A 29 7.76 -8.62 -19.59
C VAL A 29 7.46 -8.49 -18.10
N GLY A 30 8.37 -7.91 -17.30
CA GLY A 30 8.15 -7.69 -15.88
C GLY A 30 7.00 -6.71 -15.61
N GLU A 31 6.88 -5.65 -16.41
CA GLU A 31 5.78 -4.69 -16.30
C GLU A 31 4.44 -5.30 -16.71
N TRP A 32 4.42 -6.10 -17.77
CA TRP A 32 3.23 -6.88 -18.12
C TRP A 32 2.82 -7.81 -16.99
N ARG A 33 3.77 -8.53 -16.36
CA ARG A 33 3.49 -9.41 -15.20
C ARG A 33 2.89 -8.63 -14.03
N LYS A 34 3.45 -7.47 -13.67
CA LYS A 34 2.89 -6.61 -12.62
C LYS A 34 1.45 -6.17 -12.94
N ARG A 35 1.16 -5.81 -14.20
CA ARG A 35 -0.20 -5.47 -14.64
C ARG A 35 -1.17 -6.64 -14.52
N GLN A 36 -0.68 -7.87 -14.61
CA GLN A 36 -1.45 -9.10 -14.38
C GLN A 36 -1.51 -9.52 -12.90
N GLY A 37 -0.96 -8.73 -11.97
CA GLY A 37 -0.90 -9.10 -10.55
C GLY A 37 0.10 -10.22 -10.24
N LEU A 38 1.05 -10.48 -11.14
CA LEU A 38 2.10 -11.48 -10.97
C LEU A 38 3.40 -10.85 -10.45
N ALA A 39 4.28 -11.70 -9.90
CA ALA A 39 5.63 -11.28 -9.56
C ALA A 39 6.39 -10.79 -10.81
N PRO A 40 7.22 -9.74 -10.68
CA PRO A 40 7.93 -9.14 -11.82
C PRO A 40 8.97 -10.09 -12.44
N SER A 41 9.49 -11.02 -11.64
CA SER A 41 10.38 -12.10 -12.09
C SER A 41 9.67 -13.44 -11.95
N SER A 42 10.01 -14.39 -12.83
CA SER A 42 9.52 -15.78 -12.75
C SER A 42 9.98 -16.51 -11.48
N ALA A 43 11.12 -16.11 -10.90
CA ALA A 43 11.62 -16.62 -9.63
C ALA A 43 11.02 -15.90 -8.40
N GLY A 44 10.05 -14.99 -8.62
CA GLY A 44 9.30 -14.34 -7.54
C GLY A 44 8.25 -15.26 -6.93
N TYR A 45 7.35 -14.71 -6.09
CA TYR A 45 6.25 -15.48 -5.52
C TYR A 45 5.37 -16.11 -6.62
N GLY A 46 4.84 -17.30 -6.36
CA GLY A 46 3.98 -18.00 -7.31
C GLY A 46 4.26 -19.51 -7.38
N PRO A 47 3.48 -20.23 -8.19
CA PRO A 47 3.48 -21.69 -8.16
C PRO A 47 4.84 -22.29 -8.51
N LEU A 48 5.56 -21.68 -9.44
CA LEU A 48 6.90 -22.12 -9.84
C LEU A 48 7.94 -22.05 -8.70
N ARG A 49 7.75 -21.14 -7.73
CA ARG A 49 8.67 -20.94 -6.61
C ARG A 49 8.20 -21.65 -5.34
N ASP A 50 6.89 -21.79 -5.15
CA ASP A 50 6.32 -22.19 -3.87
C ASP A 50 5.84 -23.66 -3.86
N LEU A 51 5.63 -24.27 -5.02
CA LEU A 51 5.37 -25.72 -5.10
C LEU A 51 6.69 -26.52 -5.05
N PRO A 52 6.64 -27.76 -4.53
CA PRO A 52 7.79 -28.65 -4.58
C PRO A 52 8.02 -29.17 -6.00
N ASP A 53 9.29 -29.23 -6.41
CA ASP A 53 9.69 -29.73 -7.73
C ASP A 53 9.49 -31.25 -7.90
N TRP A 54 9.34 -31.99 -6.78
CA TRP A 54 9.19 -33.43 -6.77
C TRP A 54 8.34 -33.91 -5.59
N SER A 55 7.90 -35.16 -5.64
CA SER A 55 7.22 -35.87 -4.55
C SER A 55 7.63 -37.35 -4.57
N PHE A 56 7.37 -38.08 -3.48
CA PHE A 56 7.62 -39.53 -3.45
C PHE A 56 6.59 -40.24 -4.34
N ALA A 57 6.98 -41.38 -4.93
CA ALA A 57 6.06 -42.18 -5.76
C ALA A 57 4.80 -42.63 -5.00
N ASP A 58 4.91 -42.82 -3.69
CA ASP A 58 3.80 -43.14 -2.77
C ASP A 58 2.81 -41.98 -2.58
N GLY A 59 3.10 -40.79 -3.12
CA GLY A 59 2.31 -39.57 -2.93
C GLY A 59 2.64 -38.78 -1.66
N ARG A 60 3.66 -39.19 -0.89
CA ARG A 60 4.14 -38.39 0.24
C ARG A 60 4.76 -37.07 -0.28
N PRO A 61 4.52 -35.93 0.38
CA PRO A 61 5.09 -34.66 -0.04
C PRO A 61 6.61 -34.65 0.15
N ALA A 62 7.31 -33.88 -0.69
CA ALA A 62 8.73 -33.63 -0.47
C ALA A 62 8.94 -32.84 0.84
N PRO A 63 10.04 -33.13 1.57
CA PRO A 63 10.39 -32.34 2.73
C PRO A 63 10.65 -30.87 2.32
N PRO A 64 10.31 -29.89 3.18
CA PRO A 64 10.50 -28.49 2.85
C PRO A 64 11.99 -28.12 2.82
N TRP A 65 12.44 -27.56 1.70
CA TRP A 65 13.71 -26.85 1.57
C TRP A 65 13.84 -25.66 2.54
N LYS A 66 15.07 -25.41 2.99
CA LYS A 66 15.44 -24.27 3.87
C LYS A 66 14.93 -22.92 3.35
N GLY A 67 14.91 -22.77 2.02
CA GLY A 67 14.43 -21.57 1.35
C GLY A 67 12.93 -21.32 1.51
N GLN A 68 12.06 -22.35 1.51
CA GLN A 68 10.63 -22.14 1.85
C GLN A 68 10.50 -21.71 3.29
N LEU A 69 11.14 -22.43 4.21
CA LEU A 69 10.95 -22.23 5.64
C LEU A 69 11.32 -20.80 6.01
N ARG A 70 12.45 -20.30 5.51
CA ARG A 70 12.85 -18.90 5.69
C ARG A 70 11.80 -17.92 5.16
N ARG A 71 11.28 -18.12 3.94
CA ARG A 71 10.25 -17.23 3.38
C ARG A 71 8.94 -17.28 4.16
N GLN A 72 8.52 -18.46 4.61
CA GLN A 72 7.31 -18.62 5.41
C GLN A 72 7.44 -17.84 6.72
N GLN A 73 8.59 -17.97 7.39
CA GLN A 73 8.91 -17.18 8.57
C GLN A 73 8.90 -15.67 8.29
N GLU A 74 9.57 -15.22 7.22
CA GLU A 74 9.57 -13.81 6.81
C GLU A 74 8.16 -13.28 6.52
N ASN A 75 7.32 -14.08 5.87
CA ASN A 75 5.93 -13.73 5.58
C ASN A 75 5.08 -13.66 6.86
N GLU A 76 5.27 -14.59 7.79
CA GLU A 76 4.60 -14.57 9.10
C GLU A 76 4.98 -13.34 9.91
N ASP A 77 6.28 -13.03 9.99
CA ASP A 77 6.77 -11.86 10.74
C ASP A 77 6.28 -10.56 10.10
N PHE A 78 6.21 -10.50 8.77
CA PHE A 78 5.61 -9.39 8.06
C PHE A 78 4.12 -9.24 8.37
N ALA A 79 3.35 -10.33 8.32
CA ALA A 79 1.91 -10.31 8.60
C ALA A 79 1.63 -9.88 10.04
N ARG A 80 2.39 -10.40 11.02
CA ARG A 80 2.30 -9.99 12.43
C ARG A 80 2.51 -8.50 12.58
N ARG A 81 3.54 -7.95 11.92
CA ARG A 81 3.83 -6.51 11.97
C ARG A 81 2.68 -5.67 11.39
N VAL A 82 2.11 -6.08 10.26
CA VAL A 82 0.98 -5.36 9.64
C VAL A 82 -0.22 -5.30 10.59
N VAL A 83 -0.55 -6.42 11.23
CA VAL A 83 -1.67 -6.48 12.19
C VAL A 83 -1.43 -5.57 13.39
N THR A 84 -0.23 -5.62 13.99
CA THR A 84 0.14 -4.77 15.12
C THR A 84 0.01 -3.29 14.78
N LEU A 85 0.61 -2.86 13.67
CA LEU A 85 0.57 -1.45 13.25
C LEU A 85 -0.86 -0.99 12.94
N SER A 86 -1.68 -1.84 12.31
CA SER A 86 -3.08 -1.53 12.04
C SER A 86 -3.90 -1.35 13.33
N ALA A 87 -3.65 -2.20 14.33
CA ALA A 87 -4.28 -2.10 15.64
C ALA A 87 -3.85 -0.82 16.38
N GLU A 88 -2.55 -0.49 16.37
CA GLU A 88 -2.03 0.75 16.97
C GLU A 88 -2.66 2.00 16.36
N LEU A 89 -2.74 2.07 15.02
CA LEU A 89 -3.39 3.18 14.32
C LEU A 89 -4.87 3.30 14.68
N SER A 90 -5.58 2.17 14.72
CA SER A 90 -7.01 2.14 15.07
C SER A 90 -7.24 2.63 16.50
N GLN A 91 -6.40 2.20 17.44
CA GLN A 91 -6.46 2.67 18.83
C GLN A 91 -6.13 4.16 18.95
N ALA A 92 -5.10 4.64 18.23
CA ALA A 92 -4.73 6.05 18.25
C ALA A 92 -5.89 6.93 17.75
N LYS A 93 -6.56 6.50 16.66
CA LYS A 93 -7.73 7.18 16.13
C LYS A 93 -8.87 7.24 17.17
N GLN A 94 -9.19 6.11 17.81
CA GLN A 94 -10.23 6.06 18.84
C GLN A 94 -9.90 6.95 20.05
N ARG A 95 -8.65 6.98 20.50
CA ARG A 95 -8.21 7.86 21.60
C ARG A 95 -8.37 9.32 21.21
N TRP A 96 -7.99 9.69 19.99
CA TRP A 96 -8.13 11.06 19.49
C TRP A 96 -9.61 11.47 19.39
N GLU A 97 -10.47 10.61 18.85
CA GLU A 97 -11.91 10.86 18.78
C GLU A 97 -12.52 11.08 20.16
N LYS A 98 -12.19 10.22 21.14
CA LYS A 98 -12.63 10.37 22.54
C LYS A 98 -12.16 11.68 23.16
N GLN A 99 -10.90 12.05 22.96
CA GLN A 99 -10.37 13.33 23.47
C GLN A 99 -11.11 14.53 22.87
N GLN A 100 -11.46 14.48 21.58
CA GLN A 100 -12.26 15.53 20.94
C GLN A 100 -13.67 15.61 21.52
N GLU A 101 -14.32 14.48 21.74
CA GLU A 101 -15.66 14.42 22.35
C GLU A 101 -15.65 14.96 23.78
N GLU A 102 -14.69 14.53 24.60
CA GLU A 102 -14.50 14.99 25.98
C GLU A 102 -14.24 16.50 26.02
N ALA A 103 -13.31 17.01 25.20
CA ALA A 103 -13.03 18.43 25.10
C ALA A 103 -14.28 19.23 24.69
N ALA A 104 -15.05 18.74 23.70
CA ALA A 104 -16.30 19.39 23.30
C ALA A 104 -17.36 19.37 24.41
N GLN A 105 -17.46 18.28 25.17
CA GLN A 105 -18.35 18.17 26.32
C GLN A 105 -17.94 19.12 27.44
N GLU A 106 -16.66 19.18 27.78
CA GLU A 106 -16.11 20.11 28.78
C GLU A 106 -16.37 21.56 28.38
N GLN A 107 -16.12 21.93 27.12
CA GLN A 107 -16.43 23.27 26.62
C GLN A 107 -17.91 23.60 26.76
N LYS A 108 -18.82 22.67 26.41
CA LYS A 108 -20.27 22.85 26.64
C LYS A 108 -20.60 23.02 28.12
N ARG A 109 -20.01 22.22 29.02
CA ARG A 109 -20.23 22.33 30.47
C ARG A 109 -19.77 23.67 31.00
N LEU A 110 -18.57 24.13 30.61
CA LEU A 110 -18.04 25.43 30.99
C LEU A 110 -18.89 26.57 30.42
N GLN A 111 -19.38 26.45 29.18
CA GLN A 111 -20.31 27.42 28.60
C GLN A 111 -21.59 27.51 29.41
N LEU A 112 -22.22 26.38 29.75
CA LEU A 112 -23.43 26.35 30.59
C LEU A 112 -23.19 26.95 31.98
N GLN A 113 -22.04 26.68 32.60
CA GLN A 113 -21.67 27.29 33.89
C GLN A 113 -21.42 28.79 33.79
N ARG A 114 -20.81 29.26 32.69
CA ARG A 114 -20.55 30.68 32.44
C ARG A 114 -21.84 31.44 32.12
N TRP A 115 -22.85 30.78 31.57
CA TRP A 115 -24.13 31.40 31.25
C TRP A 115 -24.84 31.83 32.54
N LEU A 116 -24.96 33.15 32.72
CA LEU A 116 -25.79 33.74 33.76
C LEU A 116 -27.26 33.45 33.44
N GLN A 117 -28.06 33.18 34.48
CA GLN A 117 -29.51 33.08 34.34
C GLN A 117 -30.05 34.37 33.69
N PRO A 118 -30.97 34.27 32.72
CA PRO A 118 -31.60 35.46 32.16
C PRO A 118 -32.31 36.24 33.28
N LYS A 119 -31.96 37.50 33.47
CA LYS A 119 -32.60 38.41 34.45
C LYS A 119 -33.56 39.38 33.76
N GLY A 120 -34.64 39.74 34.46
CA GLY A 120 -35.64 40.71 34.01
C GLY A 120 -36.72 40.12 33.09
N GLY A 121 -37.70 40.94 32.69
CA GLY A 121 -38.73 40.75 31.63
C GLY A 121 -39.55 39.45 31.62
N THR A 122 -38.88 38.31 31.46
CA THR A 122 -39.42 36.96 31.26
C THR A 122 -40.10 36.39 32.52
N LEU A 123 -39.74 36.85 33.72
CA LEU A 123 -40.43 36.48 34.97
C LEU A 123 -41.68 37.34 35.26
N ARG A 124 -41.91 38.43 34.51
CA ARG A 124 -42.97 39.42 34.78
C ARG A 124 -44.32 39.08 34.11
N GLY A 125 -44.46 37.89 33.54
CA GLY A 125 -45.67 37.42 32.84
C GLY A 125 -46.70 36.67 33.70
N GLY A 126 -46.42 36.44 35.00
CA GLY A 126 -47.28 35.68 35.92
C GLY A 126 -48.21 36.52 36.80
N GLY A 127 -48.58 37.74 36.39
CA GLY A 127 -49.47 38.63 37.15
C GLY A 127 -50.89 38.64 36.59
N ASN A 128 -51.82 38.00 37.31
CA ASN A 128 -53.29 38.13 37.26
C ASN A 128 -53.97 38.32 35.89
N LYS A 129 -54.64 37.25 35.43
CA LYS A 129 -55.95 37.38 34.77
C LYS A 129 -57.04 36.89 35.72
N VAL A 130 -57.68 37.81 36.45
CA VAL A 130 -59.05 37.67 37.00
C VAL A 130 -59.62 39.09 37.15
N PRO A 131 -60.92 39.36 36.92
CA PRO A 131 -61.99 38.50 36.41
C PRO A 131 -62.25 38.63 34.89
#